data_AF-A0A959CDA6-F1
#
_entry.id   AF-A0A959CDA6-F1
#
_cell.length_a   1.000
_cell.length_b   1.000
_cell.length_c   1.000
_cell.angle_alpha   90.00
_cell.angle_beta   90.00
_cell.angle_gamma   90.00
#
_symmetry.space_group_name_H-M   'P 1'
#
loop_
_entity.id
_entity.type
_entity.pdbx_description
1 polymer ?
#
loop_
_entity_poly.entity_id
_entity_poly.type
_entity_poly.pdbx_seq_one_letter_code
_entity_poly.pdbx_strand_id
1 'polypeptide(L)'
;MRKFVLLTAACLFAVFAMAQTENKSSVSISGDSDDNEVVVKQDIDGDDVNVSNVDIFDESDENEVKVNQQGENLDSDVEISYESSGNDVDVDQDGEDHDSDVLITEESMANDVDITQEGEDNESDVTIADDSWWNDVTVLQDGEDNESDVLVYTDSDLNTVDVDQDGDGLESEVEIGILSDLNDVTISQDGEDHESSVFIFVDSNLNTVDVEQDGDYSTSDVEITFGSDGNTIEVEQQ
;
A
#
# COMPACT_ATOMS: atom_id res chain seq x y z
N MET A 1 -56.60 37.25 48.41
CA MET A 1 -55.44 36.35 48.60
C MET A 1 -55.76 35.00 48.01
N ARG A 2 -55.20 34.68 46.84
CA ARG A 2 -54.92 33.32 46.35
C ARG A 2 -53.86 33.50 45.27
N LYS A 3 -52.64 33.06 45.58
CA LYS A 3 -51.45 33.18 44.73
C LYS A 3 -51.55 32.14 43.62
N PHE A 4 -51.45 32.57 42.37
CA PHE A 4 -51.16 31.67 41.25
C PHE A 4 -49.68 31.31 41.32
N VAL A 5 -49.38 30.03 41.48
CA VAL A 5 -48.03 29.48 41.30
C VAL A 5 -47.89 29.22 39.81
N LEU A 6 -47.01 29.97 39.15
CA LEU A 6 -46.59 29.69 37.78
C LEU A 6 -45.54 28.57 37.88
N LEU A 7 -45.89 27.37 37.43
CA LEU A 7 -44.94 26.28 37.25
C LEU A 7 -44.30 26.48 35.87
N THR A 8 -43.10 27.06 35.81
CA THR A 8 -42.32 27.13 34.58
C THR A 8 -41.67 25.76 34.35
N ALA A 9 -42.25 24.97 33.45
CA ALA A 9 -41.58 23.79 32.90
C ALA A 9 -40.49 24.28 31.94
N ALA A 10 -39.23 24.21 32.36
CA ALA A 10 -38.11 24.33 31.45
C ALA A 10 -37.98 22.99 30.70
N CYS A 11 -38.43 22.94 29.44
CA CYS A 11 -38.02 21.88 28.53
C CYS A 11 -36.54 22.10 28.21
N LEU A 12 -35.69 21.31 28.85
CA LEU A 12 -34.29 21.17 28.49
C LEU A 12 -34.24 20.35 27.19
N PHE A 13 -34.08 21.01 26.06
CA PHE A 13 -33.67 20.32 24.83
C PHE A 13 -32.19 19.99 24.98
N ALA A 14 -31.88 18.73 25.28
CA ALA A 14 -30.54 18.21 25.07
C ALA A 14 -30.33 18.14 23.56
N VAL A 15 -29.55 19.08 23.01
CA VAL A 15 -28.95 18.89 21.69
C VAL A 15 -27.77 17.96 21.95
N PHE A 16 -27.93 16.68 21.62
CA PHE A 16 -26.78 15.81 21.41
C PHE A 16 -26.12 16.33 20.14
N ALA A 17 -25.02 17.05 20.26
CA ALA A 17 -24.09 17.17 19.15
C ALA A 17 -23.45 15.79 19.00
N MET A 18 -23.88 15.02 18.01
CA MET A 18 -23.04 13.95 17.49
C MET A 18 -21.77 14.65 16.97
N ALA A 19 -20.61 14.27 17.51
CA ALA A 19 -19.36 14.59 16.85
C ALA A 19 -19.41 13.80 15.54
N GLN A 20 -19.40 14.50 14.41
CA GLN A 20 -19.26 13.87 13.12
C GLN A 20 -17.76 13.62 12.98
N THR A 21 -17.36 12.36 12.96
CA THR A 21 -16.04 11.96 12.49
C THR A 21 -16.08 12.15 10.97
N GLU A 22 -15.16 12.96 10.46
CA GLU A 22 -15.09 13.35 9.05
C GLU A 22 -13.76 12.86 8.50
N ASN A 23 -13.80 12.08 7.42
CA ASN A 23 -12.61 11.64 6.70
C ASN A 23 -11.64 12.79 6.47
N LYS A 24 -10.35 12.48 6.54
CA LYS A 24 -9.28 13.44 6.25
C LYS A 24 -8.62 13.02 4.95
N SER A 25 -8.59 13.95 4.02
CA SER A 25 -7.78 13.84 2.81
C SER A 25 -6.85 15.05 2.73
N SER A 26 -5.55 14.84 2.63
CA SER A 26 -4.56 15.85 2.30
C SER A 26 -4.01 15.56 0.90
N VAL A 27 -4.05 16.55 0.01
CA VAL A 27 -3.41 16.46 -1.30
C VAL A 27 -2.54 17.69 -1.50
N SER A 28 -1.24 17.49 -1.70
CA SER A 28 -0.26 18.55 -1.96
C SER A 28 0.45 18.26 -3.27
N ILE A 29 0.40 19.22 -4.20
CA ILE A 29 1.21 19.18 -5.43
C ILE A 29 2.05 20.46 -5.44
N SER A 30 3.38 20.34 -5.44
CA SER A 30 4.28 21.49 -5.27
C SER A 30 5.61 21.31 -6.01
N GLY A 31 6.56 22.24 -5.85
CA GLY A 31 7.91 22.06 -6.43
C GLY A 31 7.99 21.99 -7.95
N ASP A 32 7.13 22.71 -8.67
CA ASP A 32 7.06 22.67 -10.15
C ASP A 32 6.61 21.30 -10.74
N SER A 33 5.92 20.46 -9.93
CA SER A 33 5.23 19.23 -10.35
C SER A 33 3.92 19.49 -11.12
N ASP A 34 3.98 19.48 -12.44
CA ASP A 34 2.87 19.76 -13.36
C ASP A 34 2.13 18.49 -13.84
N ASP A 35 0.90 18.68 -14.34
CA ASP A 35 0.08 17.64 -15.00
C ASP A 35 -0.24 16.35 -14.19
N ASN A 36 -0.19 16.42 -12.86
CA ASN A 36 -0.60 15.32 -11.97
C ASN A 36 -2.14 15.21 -11.78
N GLU A 37 -2.67 13.99 -11.70
CA GLU A 37 -4.07 13.66 -11.40
C GLU A 37 -4.17 12.89 -10.07
N VAL A 38 -4.99 13.39 -9.13
CA VAL A 38 -5.20 12.75 -7.83
C VAL A 38 -6.70 12.61 -7.55
N VAL A 39 -7.15 11.40 -7.26
CA VAL A 39 -8.54 11.06 -6.94
C VAL A 39 -8.61 10.31 -5.62
N VAL A 40 -9.08 11.00 -4.57
CA VAL A 40 -9.36 10.39 -3.26
C VAL A 40 -10.87 10.22 -3.09
N LYS A 41 -11.30 9.01 -2.75
CA LYS A 41 -12.68 8.68 -2.37
C LYS A 41 -12.68 7.97 -1.03
N GLN A 42 -13.49 8.47 -0.09
CA GLN A 42 -13.58 7.92 1.25
C GLN A 42 -15.06 7.80 1.63
N ASP A 43 -15.52 6.60 1.94
CA ASP A 43 -16.86 6.29 2.46
C ASP A 43 -16.73 5.66 3.85
N ILE A 44 -17.35 6.29 4.86
CA ILE A 44 -17.29 5.82 6.25
C ILE A 44 -18.48 4.90 6.50
N ASP A 45 -18.21 3.69 7.01
CA ASP A 45 -19.24 2.82 7.61
C ASP A 45 -19.03 2.60 9.11
N GLY A 46 -18.58 3.65 9.83
CA GLY A 46 -18.15 3.52 11.21
C GLY A 46 -18.09 4.82 12.03
N ASP A 47 -17.51 4.72 13.22
CA ASP A 47 -17.26 5.86 14.11
C ASP A 47 -15.84 6.42 13.91
N ASP A 48 -14.88 5.61 13.44
CA ASP A 48 -13.51 6.05 13.18
C ASP A 48 -13.32 6.63 11.76
N VAL A 49 -12.16 7.24 11.51
CA VAL A 49 -11.95 8.17 10.38
C VAL A 49 -10.91 7.63 9.43
N ASN A 50 -11.23 7.63 8.14
CA ASN A 50 -10.25 7.30 7.12
C ASN A 50 -9.35 8.52 6.86
N VAL A 51 -8.06 8.27 6.67
CA VAL A 51 -7.01 9.25 6.42
C VAL A 51 -6.37 8.90 5.07
N SER A 52 -6.18 9.90 4.23
CA SER A 52 -5.42 9.75 2.99
C SER A 52 -4.53 10.98 2.83
N ASN A 53 -3.24 10.77 2.62
CA ASN A 53 -2.26 11.79 2.29
C ASN A 53 -1.67 11.48 0.91
N VAL A 54 -1.64 12.48 0.03
CA VAL A 54 -0.98 12.39 -1.27
C VAL A 54 -0.10 13.61 -1.46
N ASP A 55 1.22 13.42 -1.47
CA ASP A 55 2.20 14.49 -1.62
C ASP A 55 3.05 14.25 -2.88
N ILE A 56 2.90 15.13 -3.88
CA ILE A 56 3.66 15.11 -5.13
C ILE A 56 4.51 16.38 -5.24
N PHE A 57 5.83 16.28 -5.32
CA PHE A 57 6.69 17.47 -5.32
C PHE A 57 8.05 17.29 -6.01
N ASP A 58 8.81 18.40 -6.08
CA ASP A 58 10.16 18.48 -6.66
C ASP A 58 10.24 17.96 -8.11
N GLU A 59 9.56 18.64 -9.04
CA GLU A 59 9.60 18.38 -10.49
C GLU A 59 9.07 16.98 -10.90
N SER A 60 8.22 16.39 -10.06
CA SER A 60 7.53 15.11 -10.30
C SER A 60 6.23 15.32 -11.11
N ASP A 61 6.28 15.11 -12.41
CA ASP A 61 5.21 15.44 -13.36
C ASP A 61 4.37 14.21 -13.79
N GLU A 62 3.18 14.44 -14.34
CA GLU A 62 2.38 13.42 -15.04
C GLU A 62 2.01 12.16 -14.22
N ASN A 63 1.97 12.24 -12.89
CA ASN A 63 1.59 11.11 -12.04
C ASN A 63 0.07 11.00 -11.87
N GLU A 64 -0.44 9.77 -11.81
CA GLU A 64 -1.83 9.44 -11.49
C GLU A 64 -1.88 8.72 -10.13
N VAL A 65 -2.68 9.23 -9.20
CA VAL A 65 -2.88 8.62 -7.88
C VAL A 65 -4.37 8.48 -7.59
N LYS A 66 -4.80 7.26 -7.28
CA LYS A 66 -6.15 6.95 -6.87
C LYS A 66 -6.12 6.27 -5.50
N VAL A 67 -6.90 6.81 -4.57
CA VAL A 67 -7.11 6.22 -3.25
C VAL A 67 -8.61 6.04 -3.04
N ASN A 68 -9.02 4.81 -2.73
CA ASN A 68 -10.38 4.45 -2.39
C ASN A 68 -10.41 3.77 -1.02
N GLN A 69 -11.18 4.34 -0.10
CA GLN A 69 -11.27 3.86 1.28
C GLN A 69 -12.73 3.69 1.66
N GLN A 70 -13.16 2.45 1.84
CA GLN A 70 -14.51 2.07 2.23
C GLN A 70 -14.47 1.33 3.57
N GLY A 71 -14.91 1.96 4.65
CA GLY A 71 -14.81 1.34 5.97
C GLY A 71 -14.50 2.32 7.09
N GLU A 72 -13.78 1.87 8.11
CA GLU A 72 -13.33 2.72 9.22
C GLU A 72 -11.85 2.54 9.55
N ASN A 73 -11.22 3.64 9.97
CA ASN A 73 -9.80 3.72 10.34
C ASN A 73 -8.81 3.24 9.26
N LEU A 74 -9.12 3.51 7.99
CA LEU A 74 -8.23 3.23 6.86
C LEU A 74 -7.21 4.37 6.69
N ASP A 75 -5.92 4.09 6.66
CA ASP A 75 -4.85 5.07 6.41
C ASP A 75 -4.10 4.74 5.10
N SER A 76 -3.71 5.79 4.39
CA SER A 76 -3.01 5.69 3.11
C SER A 76 -2.12 6.92 2.93
N ASP A 77 -0.82 6.71 2.77
CA ASP A 77 0.14 7.74 2.41
C ASP A 77 0.78 7.42 1.05
N VAL A 78 0.76 8.40 0.15
CA VAL A 78 1.40 8.31 -1.16
C VAL A 78 2.31 9.51 -1.36
N GLU A 79 3.62 9.28 -1.42
CA GLU A 79 4.63 10.29 -1.73
C GLU A 79 5.28 10.02 -3.10
N ILE A 80 5.24 11.01 -3.98
CA ILE A 80 5.97 10.99 -5.26
C ILE A 80 6.87 12.22 -5.36
N SER A 81 8.18 12.04 -5.35
CA SER A 81 9.13 13.14 -5.16
C SER A 81 10.41 13.04 -5.99
N TYR A 82 11.13 14.16 -6.10
CA TYR A 82 12.45 14.28 -6.74
C TYR A 82 12.49 13.76 -8.18
N GLU A 83 11.86 14.48 -9.11
CA GLU A 83 11.87 14.21 -10.55
C GLU A 83 11.22 12.85 -10.94
N SER A 84 10.41 12.26 -10.05
CA SER A 84 9.74 10.98 -10.26
C SER A 84 8.41 11.16 -11.01
N SER A 85 8.45 10.92 -12.31
CA SER A 85 7.35 11.29 -13.22
C SER A 85 6.65 10.11 -13.87
N GLY A 86 5.36 10.28 -14.19
CA GLY A 86 4.59 9.32 -14.99
C GLY A 86 4.19 8.04 -14.24
N ASN A 87 4.21 8.05 -12.91
CA ASN A 87 3.84 6.89 -12.10
C ASN A 87 2.31 6.79 -11.94
N ASP A 88 1.80 5.56 -11.83
CA ASP A 88 0.41 5.22 -11.55
C ASP A 88 0.34 4.48 -10.21
N VAL A 89 -0.50 4.97 -9.30
CA VAL A 89 -0.68 4.40 -7.96
C VAL A 89 -2.18 4.25 -7.69
N ASP A 90 -2.65 3.03 -7.49
CA ASP A 90 -4.02 2.72 -7.05
C ASP A 90 -3.97 2.03 -5.68
N VAL A 91 -4.67 2.60 -4.71
CA VAL A 91 -4.85 2.03 -3.38
C VAL A 91 -6.35 1.84 -3.15
N ASP A 92 -6.78 0.60 -2.90
CA ASP A 92 -8.16 0.23 -2.56
C ASP A 92 -8.19 -0.49 -1.21
N GLN A 93 -8.85 0.12 -0.23
CA GLN A 93 -9.00 -0.40 1.13
C GLN A 93 -10.49 -0.58 1.44
N ASP A 94 -10.93 -1.82 1.69
CA ASP A 94 -12.32 -2.16 2.08
C ASP A 94 -12.33 -2.99 3.37
N GLY A 95 -12.63 -2.35 4.51
CA GLY A 95 -12.50 -3.03 5.79
C GLY A 95 -12.33 -2.12 7.00
N GLU A 96 -11.58 -2.60 7.98
CA GLU A 96 -11.24 -1.89 9.21
C GLU A 96 -9.71 -1.86 9.40
N ASP A 97 -9.18 -0.74 9.90
CA ASP A 97 -7.81 -0.65 10.42
C ASP A 97 -6.67 -0.95 9.39
N HIS A 98 -6.90 -0.82 8.08
CA HIS A 98 -5.84 -0.98 7.07
C HIS A 98 -4.86 0.19 7.01
N ASP A 99 -3.59 -0.09 6.71
CA ASP A 99 -2.53 0.89 6.49
C ASP A 99 -1.80 0.63 5.16
N SER A 100 -1.49 1.69 4.42
CA SER A 100 -0.76 1.59 3.15
C SER A 100 0.18 2.77 2.96
N ASP A 101 1.43 2.49 2.62
CA ASP A 101 2.48 3.48 2.42
C ASP A 101 3.16 3.24 1.06
N VAL A 102 3.07 4.23 0.16
CA VAL A 102 3.71 4.19 -1.16
C VAL A 102 4.69 5.36 -1.31
N LEU A 103 5.97 5.04 -1.54
CA LEU A 103 7.03 6.01 -1.79
C LEU A 103 7.69 5.77 -3.15
N ILE A 104 7.53 6.73 -4.08
CA ILE A 104 8.24 6.73 -5.38
C ILE A 104 9.12 7.96 -5.48
N THR A 105 10.44 7.76 -5.58
CA THR A 105 11.38 8.86 -5.36
C THR A 105 12.68 8.77 -6.17
N GLU A 106 13.47 9.85 -6.16
CA GLU A 106 14.82 9.93 -6.74
C GLU A 106 14.89 9.46 -8.21
N GLU A 107 14.29 10.25 -9.11
CA GLU A 107 14.27 10.03 -10.56
C GLU A 107 13.57 8.71 -10.97
N SER A 108 12.66 8.14 -10.17
CA SER A 108 11.95 6.89 -10.47
C SER A 108 10.68 7.13 -11.31
N MET A 109 10.66 6.60 -12.53
CA MET A 109 9.67 6.96 -13.56
C MET A 109 8.82 5.78 -14.02
N ALA A 110 7.57 6.09 -14.36
CA ALA A 110 6.66 5.18 -15.05
C ALA A 110 6.45 3.82 -14.36
N ASN A 111 6.45 3.83 -13.03
CA ASN A 111 6.11 2.67 -12.21
C ASN A 111 4.59 2.56 -12.02
N ASP A 112 4.10 1.34 -11.83
CA ASP A 112 2.71 0.98 -11.58
C ASP A 112 2.64 0.27 -10.22
N VAL A 113 1.82 0.77 -9.31
CA VAL A 113 1.63 0.22 -7.96
C VAL A 113 0.13 0.06 -7.69
N ASP A 114 -0.32 -1.18 -7.48
CA ASP A 114 -1.69 -1.53 -7.11
C ASP A 114 -1.68 -2.23 -5.74
N ILE A 115 -2.33 -1.62 -4.75
CA ILE A 115 -2.50 -2.17 -3.41
C ILE A 115 -4.00 -2.36 -3.17
N THR A 116 -4.41 -3.59 -2.89
CA THR A 116 -5.77 -3.94 -2.49
C THR A 116 -5.75 -4.63 -1.12
N GLN A 117 -6.46 -4.05 -0.15
CA GLN A 117 -6.60 -4.57 1.20
C GLN A 117 -8.09 -4.77 1.52
N GLU A 118 -8.48 -6.02 1.76
CA GLU A 118 -9.82 -6.42 2.18
C GLU A 118 -9.75 -7.12 3.55
N GLY A 119 -10.61 -6.73 4.50
CA GLY A 119 -10.71 -7.38 5.81
C GLY A 119 -10.40 -6.48 7.01
N GLU A 120 -9.48 -6.88 7.88
CA GLU A 120 -9.10 -6.13 9.09
C GLU A 120 -7.57 -6.06 9.24
N ASP A 121 -7.01 -4.94 9.71
CA ASP A 121 -5.61 -4.84 10.17
C ASP A 121 -4.49 -5.21 9.15
N ASN A 122 -4.76 -5.19 7.83
CA ASN A 122 -3.72 -5.39 6.80
C ASN A 122 -2.81 -4.15 6.59
N GLU A 123 -1.51 -4.37 6.38
CA GLU A 123 -0.44 -3.36 6.19
C GLU A 123 0.36 -3.63 4.91
N SER A 124 0.62 -2.59 4.11
CA SER A 124 1.45 -2.70 2.89
C SER A 124 2.36 -1.48 2.70
N ASP A 125 3.64 -1.77 2.49
CA ASP A 125 4.71 -0.79 2.26
C ASP A 125 5.35 -1.03 0.88
N VAL A 126 5.27 -0.05 -0.02
CA VAL A 126 5.90 -0.12 -1.36
C VAL A 126 6.83 1.07 -1.56
N THR A 127 8.12 0.80 -1.76
CA THR A 127 9.13 1.82 -2.07
C THR A 127 9.81 1.54 -3.41
N ILE A 128 9.82 2.54 -4.31
CA ILE A 128 10.56 2.51 -5.57
C ILE A 128 11.46 3.74 -5.65
N ALA A 129 12.78 3.54 -5.74
CA ALA A 129 13.76 4.63 -5.59
C ALA A 129 14.99 4.52 -6.49
N ASP A 130 15.78 5.59 -6.54
CA ASP A 130 17.10 5.67 -7.15
C ASP A 130 17.13 5.19 -8.62
N ASP A 131 16.54 5.98 -9.53
CA ASP A 131 16.54 5.72 -10.98
C ASP A 131 15.88 4.38 -11.40
N SER A 132 14.86 3.89 -10.66
CA SER A 132 14.20 2.61 -10.95
C SER A 132 12.90 2.80 -11.74
N TRP A 133 12.86 2.29 -12.97
CA TRP A 133 11.82 2.62 -13.95
C TRP A 133 10.99 1.42 -14.39
N TRP A 134 9.72 1.66 -14.72
CA TRP A 134 8.80 0.65 -15.28
C TRP A 134 8.62 -0.61 -14.43
N ASN A 135 8.69 -0.47 -13.11
CA ASN A 135 8.36 -1.56 -12.20
C ASN A 135 6.85 -1.65 -12.00
N ASP A 136 6.36 -2.88 -11.85
CA ASP A 136 4.96 -3.25 -11.69
C ASP A 136 4.84 -4.00 -10.37
N VAL A 137 4.18 -3.40 -9.38
CA VAL A 137 4.03 -3.97 -8.03
C VAL A 137 2.54 -4.11 -7.75
N THR A 138 2.10 -5.33 -7.51
CA THR A 138 0.74 -5.64 -7.06
C THR A 138 0.81 -6.32 -5.69
N VAL A 139 0.05 -5.78 -4.73
CA VAL A 139 -0.14 -6.38 -3.40
C VAL A 139 -1.64 -6.57 -3.18
N LEU A 140 -2.05 -7.81 -2.93
CA LEU A 140 -3.41 -8.19 -2.60
C LEU A 140 -3.43 -8.90 -1.25
N GLN A 141 -4.19 -8.34 -0.31
CA GLN A 141 -4.35 -8.86 1.06
C GLN A 141 -5.84 -9.04 1.34
N ASP A 142 -6.31 -10.28 1.44
CA ASP A 142 -7.67 -10.66 1.85
C ASP A 142 -7.60 -11.41 3.19
N GLY A 143 -8.04 -10.76 4.26
CA GLY A 143 -8.08 -11.36 5.59
C GLY A 143 -7.69 -10.43 6.72
N GLU A 144 -7.00 -10.98 7.72
CA GLU A 144 -6.67 -10.30 8.98
C GLU A 144 -5.13 -10.25 9.19
N ASP A 145 -4.61 -9.15 9.73
CA ASP A 145 -3.21 -9.04 10.18
C ASP A 145 -2.14 -9.40 9.11
N ASN A 146 -2.37 -9.15 7.81
CA ASN A 146 -1.39 -9.44 6.75
C ASN A 146 -0.44 -8.26 6.49
N GLU A 147 0.83 -8.54 6.25
CA GLU A 147 1.91 -7.55 6.05
C GLU A 147 2.69 -7.83 4.75
N SER A 148 2.94 -6.79 3.95
CA SER A 148 3.76 -6.88 2.73
C SER A 148 4.68 -5.69 2.54
N ASP A 149 5.98 -5.98 2.47
CA ASP A 149 7.05 -5.02 2.19
C ASP A 149 7.65 -5.25 0.78
N VAL A 150 7.60 -4.25 -0.09
CA VAL A 150 8.23 -4.29 -1.42
C VAL A 150 9.19 -3.10 -1.60
N LEU A 151 10.46 -3.40 -1.88
CA LEU A 151 11.50 -2.40 -2.14
C LEU A 151 12.21 -2.66 -3.48
N VAL A 152 12.10 -1.71 -4.41
CA VAL A 152 12.82 -1.72 -5.70
C VAL A 152 13.72 -0.49 -5.81
N TYR A 153 15.04 -0.67 -6.03
CA TYR A 153 15.97 0.46 -6.00
C TYR A 153 17.27 0.32 -6.79
N THR A 154 17.93 1.46 -7.00
CA THR A 154 19.26 1.60 -7.62
C THR A 154 19.31 0.99 -9.01
N ASP A 155 18.80 1.73 -10.00
CA ASP A 155 18.79 1.39 -11.41
C ASP A 155 18.18 -0.02 -11.66
N SER A 156 17.11 -0.39 -10.97
CA SER A 156 16.47 -1.71 -11.11
C SER A 156 15.16 -1.58 -11.87
N ASP A 157 15.21 -1.88 -13.18
CA ASP A 157 14.12 -1.58 -14.11
C ASP A 157 13.29 -2.81 -14.46
N LEU A 158 12.03 -2.57 -14.84
CA LEU A 158 11.16 -3.57 -15.47
C LEU A 158 10.94 -4.83 -14.62
N ASN A 159 10.94 -4.70 -13.30
CA ASN A 159 10.62 -5.79 -12.40
C ASN A 159 9.11 -5.90 -12.20
N THR A 160 8.64 -7.13 -12.00
CA THR A 160 7.26 -7.43 -11.64
C THR A 160 7.27 -8.13 -10.28
N VAL A 161 6.48 -7.61 -9.34
CA VAL A 161 6.26 -8.19 -8.01
C VAL A 161 4.76 -8.36 -7.81
N ASP A 162 4.33 -9.59 -7.54
CA ASP A 162 2.95 -9.97 -7.29
C ASP A 162 2.87 -10.70 -5.94
N VAL A 163 2.20 -10.10 -4.97
CA VAL A 163 1.96 -10.67 -3.63
C VAL A 163 0.47 -10.89 -3.44
N ASP A 164 0.08 -12.13 -3.15
CA ASP A 164 -1.30 -12.56 -2.88
C ASP A 164 -1.34 -13.27 -1.51
N GLN A 165 -1.98 -12.62 -0.53
CA GLN A 165 -2.13 -13.08 0.85
C GLN A 165 -3.62 -13.28 1.15
N ASP A 166 -4.07 -14.54 1.24
CA ASP A 166 -5.44 -14.94 1.62
C ASP A 166 -5.39 -15.67 2.96
N GLY A 167 -5.65 -14.95 4.07
CA GLY A 167 -5.48 -15.55 5.39
C GLY A 167 -5.27 -14.60 6.57
N ASP A 168 -4.71 -15.16 7.63
CA ASP A 168 -4.44 -14.49 8.92
C ASP A 168 -2.94 -14.52 9.25
N GLY A 169 -2.32 -13.36 9.44
CA GLY A 169 -0.92 -13.26 9.85
C GLY A 169 0.07 -13.70 8.77
N LEU A 170 -0.14 -13.31 7.51
CA LEU A 170 0.76 -13.61 6.40
C LEU A 170 1.74 -12.45 6.20
N GLU A 171 3.03 -12.75 6.17
CA GLU A 171 4.13 -11.78 6.06
C GLU A 171 4.93 -12.04 4.77
N SER A 172 5.20 -10.99 3.99
CA SER A 172 6.03 -11.04 2.79
C SER A 172 7.02 -9.87 2.69
N GLU A 173 8.26 -10.17 2.28
CA GLU A 173 9.30 -9.17 2.02
C GLU A 173 9.93 -9.43 0.64
N VAL A 174 9.89 -8.44 -0.26
CA VAL A 174 10.53 -8.49 -1.58
C VAL A 174 11.47 -7.31 -1.75
N GLU A 175 12.76 -7.58 -1.90
CA GLU A 175 13.75 -6.53 -2.19
C GLU A 175 14.49 -6.86 -3.49
N ILE A 176 14.36 -5.97 -4.49
CA ILE A 176 15.03 -6.05 -5.78
C ILE A 176 15.91 -4.81 -5.96
N GLY A 177 17.23 -5.00 -6.08
CA GLY A 177 18.12 -3.85 -6.08
C GLY A 177 19.42 -4.00 -6.85
N ILE A 178 20.05 -2.84 -7.06
CA ILE A 178 21.43 -2.72 -7.59
C ILE A 178 21.53 -3.35 -8.98
N LEU A 179 21.01 -2.65 -9.99
CA LEU A 179 21.09 -3.04 -11.41
C LEU A 179 20.44 -4.40 -11.69
N SER A 180 19.34 -4.73 -11.02
CA SER A 180 18.68 -6.03 -11.14
C SER A 180 17.37 -5.86 -11.92
N ASP A 181 17.47 -6.06 -13.23
CA ASP A 181 16.37 -5.79 -14.16
C ASP A 181 15.56 -7.04 -14.52
N LEU A 182 14.31 -6.84 -14.91
CA LEU A 182 13.48 -7.86 -15.55
C LEU A 182 13.28 -9.11 -14.67
N ASN A 183 13.19 -8.95 -13.36
CA ASN A 183 12.85 -10.03 -12.45
C ASN A 183 11.34 -10.11 -12.25
N ASP A 184 10.87 -11.32 -12.03
CA ASP A 184 9.47 -11.69 -11.89
C ASP A 184 9.34 -12.48 -10.57
N VAL A 185 8.71 -11.87 -9.57
CA VAL A 185 8.54 -12.44 -8.23
C VAL A 185 7.05 -12.58 -7.95
N THR A 186 6.63 -13.81 -7.65
CA THR A 186 5.28 -14.12 -7.19
C THR A 186 5.36 -14.78 -5.82
N ILE A 187 4.60 -14.27 -4.85
CA ILE A 187 4.39 -14.86 -3.54
C ILE A 187 2.88 -15.07 -3.36
N SER A 188 2.46 -16.31 -3.13
CA SER A 188 1.09 -16.68 -2.81
C SER A 188 1.05 -17.43 -1.47
N GLN A 189 0.28 -16.90 -0.53
CA GLN A 189 0.13 -17.41 0.83
C GLN A 189 -1.36 -17.64 1.12
N ASP A 190 -1.78 -18.89 1.37
CA ASP A 190 -3.15 -19.28 1.75
C ASP A 190 -3.14 -19.97 3.12
N GLY A 191 -3.69 -19.31 4.14
CA GLY A 191 -3.90 -19.91 5.47
C GLY A 191 -3.51 -19.04 6.65
N GLU A 192 -2.70 -19.58 7.57
CA GLU A 192 -2.33 -18.91 8.82
C GLU A 192 -0.80 -18.85 9.03
N ASP A 193 -0.30 -17.72 9.54
CA ASP A 193 1.06 -17.57 10.06
C ASP A 193 2.15 -17.96 9.01
N HIS A 194 2.15 -17.36 7.81
CA HIS A 194 3.16 -17.60 6.76
C HIS A 194 4.18 -16.47 6.67
N GLU A 195 5.43 -16.79 6.36
CA GLU A 195 6.51 -15.82 6.19
C GLU A 195 7.30 -16.14 4.91
N SER A 196 7.53 -15.16 4.05
CA SER A 196 8.34 -15.34 2.85
C SER A 196 9.20 -14.13 2.55
N SER A 197 10.50 -14.34 2.32
CA SER A 197 11.42 -13.29 1.89
C SER A 197 12.08 -13.62 0.55
N VAL A 198 12.10 -12.66 -0.37
CA VAL A 198 12.74 -12.77 -1.70
C VAL A 198 13.70 -11.59 -1.91
N PHE A 199 14.96 -11.93 -2.15
CA PHE A 199 16.06 -10.98 -2.27
C PHE A 199 16.77 -11.17 -3.62
N ILE A 200 16.71 -10.16 -4.50
CA ILE A 200 17.37 -10.17 -5.82
C ILE A 200 18.29 -8.96 -5.96
N PHE A 201 19.61 -9.19 -5.99
CA PHE A 201 20.58 -8.09 -5.96
C PHE A 201 21.76 -8.22 -6.90
N VAL A 202 22.39 -7.08 -7.16
CA VAL A 202 23.73 -6.97 -7.75
C VAL A 202 23.78 -7.62 -9.12
N ASP A 203 23.31 -6.88 -10.13
CA ASP A 203 23.40 -7.25 -11.55
C ASP A 203 22.71 -8.60 -11.83
N SER A 204 21.62 -8.93 -11.12
CA SER A 204 20.93 -10.22 -11.22
C SER A 204 19.63 -10.07 -11.98
N ASN A 205 19.65 -10.41 -13.26
CA ASN A 205 18.58 -10.07 -14.18
C ASN A 205 17.79 -11.30 -14.63
N LEU A 206 16.56 -11.09 -15.13
CA LEU A 206 15.77 -12.14 -15.80
C LEU A 206 15.48 -13.36 -14.89
N ASN A 207 15.36 -13.16 -13.58
CA ASN A 207 15.02 -14.24 -12.67
C ASN A 207 13.52 -14.35 -12.47
N THR A 208 13.05 -15.57 -12.26
CA THR A 208 11.67 -15.88 -11.90
C THR A 208 11.68 -16.57 -10.55
N VAL A 209 10.94 -16.05 -9.58
CA VAL A 209 10.74 -16.64 -8.25
C VAL A 209 9.24 -16.84 -8.04
N ASP A 210 8.86 -18.06 -7.69
CA ASP A 210 7.48 -18.46 -7.41
C ASP A 210 7.46 -19.14 -6.02
N VAL A 211 6.76 -18.55 -5.06
CA VAL A 211 6.59 -19.06 -3.71
C VAL A 211 5.10 -19.32 -3.47
N GLU A 212 4.73 -20.58 -3.22
CA GLU A 212 3.38 -21.03 -2.86
C GLU A 212 3.43 -21.65 -1.45
N GLN A 213 2.73 -21.06 -0.50
CA GLN A 213 2.62 -21.53 0.88
C GLN A 213 1.15 -21.76 1.23
N ASP A 214 0.79 -23.02 1.45
CA ASP A 214 -0.55 -23.43 1.87
C ASP A 214 -0.53 -23.94 3.33
N GLY A 215 -1.58 -23.62 4.09
CA GLY A 215 -1.85 -24.20 5.40
C GLY A 215 -1.39 -23.32 6.55
N ASP A 216 -0.63 -23.88 7.49
CA ASP A 216 -0.23 -23.13 8.70
C ASP A 216 1.30 -23.18 8.88
N TYR A 217 1.92 -22.05 9.28
CA TYR A 217 3.32 -21.99 9.73
C TYR A 217 4.38 -22.34 8.67
N SER A 218 4.27 -21.77 7.47
CA SER A 218 5.26 -21.90 6.40
C SER A 218 6.29 -20.75 6.44
N THR A 219 7.55 -21.05 6.14
CA THR A 219 8.62 -20.05 6.06
C THR A 219 9.49 -20.30 4.83
N SER A 220 9.73 -19.24 4.04
CA SER A 220 10.47 -19.24 2.78
C SER A 220 11.55 -18.14 2.77
N ASP A 221 12.71 -18.44 2.16
CA ASP A 221 13.82 -17.50 1.99
C ASP A 221 14.50 -17.80 0.65
N VAL A 222 14.48 -16.83 -0.26
CA VAL A 222 15.05 -16.91 -1.60
C VAL A 222 16.05 -15.78 -1.80
N GLU A 223 17.30 -16.12 -2.13
CA GLU A 223 18.36 -15.15 -2.42
C GLU A 223 18.98 -15.40 -3.81
N ILE A 224 18.95 -14.39 -4.68
CA ILE A 224 19.61 -14.36 -5.99
C ILE A 224 20.56 -13.17 -6.03
N THR A 225 21.85 -13.41 -6.23
CA THR A 225 22.85 -12.34 -6.13
C THR A 225 24.08 -12.55 -7.01
N PHE A 226 24.87 -11.49 -7.17
CA PHE A 226 26.20 -11.47 -7.78
C PHE A 226 26.23 -11.88 -9.27
N GLY A 227 25.40 -11.25 -10.10
CA GLY A 227 25.40 -11.51 -11.54
C GLY A 227 24.66 -12.79 -11.91
N SER A 228 23.68 -13.19 -11.10
CA SER A 228 22.97 -14.46 -11.29
C SER A 228 21.75 -14.24 -12.17
N ASP A 229 21.93 -14.40 -13.47
CA ASP A 229 20.87 -14.16 -14.45
C ASP A 229 20.09 -15.43 -14.82
N GLY A 230 18.80 -15.28 -15.13
CA GLY A 230 18.02 -16.31 -15.84
C GLY A 230 17.65 -17.53 -14.99
N ASN A 231 17.56 -17.38 -13.67
CA ASN A 231 17.20 -18.46 -12.76
C ASN A 231 15.68 -18.58 -12.63
N THR A 232 15.22 -19.79 -12.33
CA THR A 232 13.82 -20.06 -11.98
C THR A 232 13.82 -20.82 -10.67
N ILE A 233 13.18 -20.25 -9.65
CA ILE A 233 13.06 -20.79 -8.30
C ILE A 233 11.57 -21.01 -8.02
N GLU A 234 11.23 -22.19 -7.53
CA GLU A 234 9.87 -22.61 -7.17
C GLU A 234 9.95 -23.19 -5.76
N VAL A 235 9.19 -22.62 -4.82
CA VAL A 235 9.09 -23.05 -3.42
C VAL A 235 7.62 -23.37 -3.15
N GLU A 236 7.31 -24.63 -2.87
CA GLU A 236 5.95 -25.09 -2.53
C GLU A 236 5.96 -25.71 -1.12
N GLN A 237 5.11 -25.21 -0.22
CA GLN A 237 4.96 -25.68 1.16
C GLN A 237 3.48 -25.99 1.46
N GLN A 238 3.21 -27.11 2.15
CA GLN A 238 1.87 -27.67 2.46
C GLN A 238 1.81 -28.25 3.88
#